data_AF-A0A955WFK1-F1
#
_entry.id   AF-A0A955WFK1-F1
#
_cell.length_a   1.000
_cell.length_b   1.000
_cell.length_c   1.000
_cell.angle_alpha   90.00
_cell.angle_beta   90.00
_cell.angle_gamma   90.00
#
_symmetry.space_group_name_H-M   'P 1'
#
loop_
_entity.id
_entity.type
_entity.pdbx_description
1 polymer ?
#
loop_
_entity_poly.entity_id
_entity_poly.type
_entity_poly.pdbx_seq_one_letter_code
_entity_poly.pdbx_strand_id
1 'polypeptide(L)'
;MIEAPSPASSPAQLWSKTGRVVWLSVLLGLAVPFLPGLDALHWLPDDAMTLVPKAFRPAPPDAIEVEAPAEIDDRVLVGIGAGVRAGAADEDEALVGARPTGATADGGVDAGAEDEDAAVDEEEEGLVVESEVKLPEPPTPRETSLGVPLYPIEDPQHVLRRFFTSLERVERGSPDAIARVVHYGDSLITGDYVTQTVRRLMQKRFGDAGHGFVLAGRPSPWYRRDNLELHTSDDWEINRITRPPIKDGAYGLGGVTVHTTRRGQWVTMNPAPEEGGDLGATVAKMQVHYLAQPGGGAFEMDVDDGPPVKVGTETDEPASRVAEILVPDGAHTFKLRTLGAGEVRLFGVVFERMGPGVVYDSLGLDGSRAKLLRRFNPEHWYQQLRQRRPDLVILHYGTNESQAARMSSKRYRADLQEIVGHLRAALPGVSCLLVGPMDRAEPDESGKLVTRPVVKRIVAVQREVAYAQGCAFWNTWAAMGGEGSMARWYRMKPKLAGGDLTHPTRRGADRIGAMLFVALMDGYAHHVSARIGESMIQMAP
;
A
#
# COMPACT_ATOMS: atom_id res chain seq x y z
N MET A 1 34.54 59.44 30.91
CA MET A 1 33.16 59.35 30.41
C MET A 1 32.68 57.95 30.76
N ILE A 2 32.23 57.62 31.98
CA ILE A 2 31.32 58.28 32.94
C ILE A 2 29.93 58.50 32.37
N GLU A 3 28.99 57.89 33.08
CA GLU A 3 27.53 57.77 32.93
C GLU A 3 26.76 59.10 32.94
N ALA A 4 25.55 59.02 32.36
CA ALA A 4 24.28 59.71 32.66
C ALA A 4 24.27 61.26 32.61
N PRO A 5 23.18 61.90 32.11
CA PRO A 5 21.90 61.90 32.83
C PRO A 5 20.61 61.94 31.97
N SER A 6 19.50 61.59 32.62
CA SER A 6 18.12 62.05 32.32
C SER A 6 17.87 63.34 33.14
N PRO A 7 17.03 64.33 32.74
CA PRO A 7 15.59 64.24 33.00
C PRO A 7 14.64 65.02 32.05
N ALA A 8 13.39 64.54 32.03
CA ALA A 8 12.11 65.24 31.98
C ALA A 8 11.98 66.66 31.37
N SER A 9 11.02 66.80 30.44
CA SER A 9 10.03 67.88 30.51
C SER A 9 8.67 67.46 29.91
N SER A 10 7.63 67.69 30.70
CA SER A 10 6.20 67.84 30.38
C SER A 10 5.82 69.23 30.96
N PRO A 11 4.68 69.92 30.68
CA PRO A 11 3.48 69.52 29.93
C PRO A 11 2.97 70.60 28.94
N ALA A 12 2.08 70.22 28.00
CA ALA A 12 1.00 71.10 27.57
C ALA A 12 -0.16 70.29 26.98
N GLN A 13 -1.25 70.26 27.74
CA GLN A 13 -2.56 69.81 27.31
C GLN A 13 -3.10 70.71 26.20
N LEU A 14 -3.70 70.13 25.16
CA LEU A 14 -4.79 70.74 24.42
C LEU A 14 -5.65 69.63 23.81
N TRP A 15 -6.83 69.45 24.41
CA TRP A 15 -7.92 68.66 23.84
C TRP A 15 -8.71 69.52 22.86
N SER A 16 -8.87 69.10 21.61
CA SER A 16 -10.13 69.30 20.89
C SER A 16 -10.34 68.30 19.74
N LYS A 17 -11.39 67.50 19.90
CA LYS A 17 -12.41 67.06 18.94
C LYS A 17 -12.06 66.85 17.45
N THR A 18 -12.53 65.69 16.98
CA THR A 18 -12.94 65.32 15.61
C THR A 18 -11.86 65.12 14.55
N GLY A 19 -11.75 63.88 14.04
CA GLY A 19 -11.10 63.57 12.78
C GLY A 19 -10.53 62.16 12.71
N ARG A 20 -11.24 61.24 12.05
CA ARG A 20 -10.70 59.94 11.60
C ARG A 20 -9.46 60.17 10.75
N VAL A 21 -8.36 59.45 10.98
CA VAL A 21 -7.61 58.65 9.98
C VAL A 21 -6.74 57.63 10.72
N VAL A 22 -6.76 56.42 10.16
CA VAL A 22 -6.15 55.13 10.51
C VAL A 22 -4.64 55.20 10.73
N TRP A 23 -4.16 54.59 11.82
CA TRP A 23 -2.82 53.98 11.88
C TRP A 23 -2.95 52.52 12.32
N LEU A 24 -2.60 51.64 11.39
CA LEU A 24 -2.52 50.20 11.56
C LEU A 24 -1.32 49.90 12.47
N SER A 25 -1.55 49.28 13.62
CA SER A 25 -0.48 48.74 14.46
C SER A 25 -0.93 47.41 15.06
N VAL A 26 -0.27 46.37 14.58
CA VAL A 26 0.12 45.13 15.29
C VAL A 26 -0.91 44.58 16.29
N LEU A 27 -1.63 43.54 15.89
CA LEU A 27 -2.11 42.47 16.76
C LEU A 27 -2.46 41.26 15.89
N LEU A 28 -1.51 40.36 15.72
CA LEU A 28 -1.74 38.99 15.22
C LEU A 28 -0.92 38.02 16.06
N GLY A 29 -1.21 38.03 17.35
CA GLY A 29 -1.22 36.79 18.12
C GLY A 29 -2.57 36.12 17.87
N LEU A 30 -2.68 35.34 16.79
CA LEU A 30 -3.78 34.40 16.65
C LEU A 30 -3.28 33.02 17.01
N ALA A 31 -3.74 32.56 18.18
CA ALA A 31 -3.82 31.16 18.51
C ALA A 31 -4.56 30.43 17.37
N VAL A 32 -3.91 29.41 16.82
CA VAL A 32 -4.51 28.48 15.88
C VAL A 32 -5.68 27.78 16.59
N PRO A 33 -6.92 27.80 16.07
CA PRO A 33 -7.94 26.91 16.57
C PRO A 33 -7.53 25.48 16.17
N PHE A 34 -7.26 24.66 17.18
CA PHE A 34 -7.12 23.20 17.08
C PHE A 34 -8.26 22.65 16.20
N LEU A 35 -7.90 21.97 15.12
CA LEU A 35 -8.83 21.14 14.35
C LEU A 35 -9.32 20.00 15.26
N PRO A 36 -10.64 19.84 15.49
CA PRO A 36 -11.14 18.72 16.28
C PRO A 36 -10.96 17.42 15.47
N GLY A 37 -10.20 16.46 16.00
CA GLY A 37 -10.01 15.15 15.37
C GLY A 37 -8.72 14.40 15.71
N LEU A 38 -7.79 15.02 16.46
CA LEU A 38 -6.57 14.34 16.93
C LEU A 38 -6.70 13.71 18.34
N ASP A 39 -7.72 14.10 19.11
CA ASP A 39 -7.92 13.66 20.50
C ASP A 39 -9.03 12.60 20.61
N ALA A 40 -8.81 11.41 20.05
CA ALA A 40 -9.57 10.20 20.40
C ALA A 40 -8.88 8.92 19.91
N LEU A 41 -7.60 8.73 20.24
CA LEU A 41 -6.97 7.41 20.21
C LEU A 41 -6.07 7.30 21.44
N HIS A 42 -6.67 6.88 22.56
CA HIS A 42 -5.90 6.47 23.73
C HIS A 42 -5.62 4.98 23.63
N TRP A 43 -4.33 4.62 23.71
CA TRP A 43 -3.89 3.26 23.96
C TRP A 43 -3.91 3.03 25.48
N LEU A 44 -4.65 2.02 25.93
CA LEU A 44 -4.44 1.40 27.24
C LEU A 44 -3.82 0.02 27.01
N PRO A 45 -2.83 -0.41 27.82
CA PRO A 45 -2.30 -1.76 27.75
C PRO A 45 -3.31 -2.74 28.34
N ASP A 46 -3.55 -3.82 27.58
CA ASP A 46 -4.27 -5.04 27.94
C ASP A 46 -5.80 -4.96 28.11
N ASP A 47 -6.46 -5.93 27.47
CA ASP A 47 -7.88 -6.32 27.47
C ASP A 47 -8.91 -5.55 26.60
N ALA A 48 -9.55 -6.35 25.73
CA ALA A 48 -10.82 -6.20 25.00
C ALA A 48 -11.38 -4.77 24.76
N MET A 49 -11.41 -4.35 23.49
CA MET A 49 -12.15 -3.16 23.08
C MET A 49 -13.67 -3.42 23.12
N THR A 50 -14.36 -2.79 24.06
CA THR A 50 -15.75 -2.36 23.88
C THR A 50 -15.77 -0.86 24.08
N LEU A 51 -16.28 -0.06 23.13
CA LEU A 51 -16.83 1.28 23.41
C LEU A 51 -17.74 1.82 22.28
N VAL A 52 -18.77 2.50 22.77
CA VAL A 52 -20.05 3.06 22.25
C VAL A 52 -20.09 3.60 20.80
N PRO A 53 -21.11 3.23 19.99
CA PRO A 53 -21.32 3.77 18.64
C PRO A 53 -22.00 5.15 18.64
N LYS A 54 -21.54 6.06 17.78
CA LYS A 54 -22.33 7.23 17.33
C LYS A 54 -23.10 6.83 16.07
N ALA A 55 -24.42 6.74 16.18
CA ALA A 55 -25.30 6.48 15.05
C ALA A 55 -25.33 7.68 14.09
N PHE A 56 -24.96 7.47 12.83
CA PHE A 56 -25.22 8.38 11.72
C PHE A 56 -26.48 7.88 10.99
N ARG A 57 -27.52 8.70 10.90
CA ARG A 57 -28.70 8.42 10.06
C ARG A 57 -28.55 9.19 8.75
N PRO A 58 -28.54 8.53 7.57
CA PRO A 58 -28.60 9.24 6.30
C PRO A 58 -30.01 9.81 6.07
N ALA A 59 -30.07 11.01 5.50
CA ALA A 59 -31.32 11.61 5.01
C ALA A 59 -31.79 10.89 3.73
N PRO A 60 -33.10 10.81 3.46
CA PRO A 60 -33.61 10.15 2.26
C PRO A 60 -33.27 10.96 1.00
N PRO A 61 -33.04 10.30 -0.16
CA PRO A 61 -32.66 10.98 -1.38
C PRO A 61 -33.88 11.64 -2.06
N ASP A 62 -33.77 12.94 -2.35
CA ASP A 62 -34.61 13.58 -3.36
C ASP A 62 -34.11 13.16 -4.76
N ALA A 63 -35.05 12.72 -5.59
CA ALA A 63 -34.78 12.25 -6.94
C ALA A 63 -34.30 13.40 -7.84
N ILE A 64 -33.10 13.26 -8.39
CA ILE A 64 -32.61 14.07 -9.51
C ILE A 64 -32.38 13.09 -10.67
N GLU A 65 -33.18 13.24 -11.72
CA GLU A 65 -32.94 12.60 -13.02
C GLU A 65 -31.68 13.20 -13.64
N VAL A 66 -30.72 12.35 -14.00
CA VAL A 66 -29.51 12.74 -14.73
C VAL A 66 -29.53 12.05 -16.09
N GLU A 67 -29.58 12.84 -17.16
CA GLU A 67 -29.40 12.39 -18.53
C GLU A 67 -27.97 11.87 -18.76
N ALA A 68 -27.87 10.73 -19.45
CA ALA A 68 -26.63 10.05 -19.77
C ALA A 68 -25.85 10.73 -20.92
N PRO A 69 -24.51 10.85 -20.84
CA PRO A 69 -23.69 11.11 -22.01
C PRO A 69 -23.28 9.82 -22.74
N ALA A 70 -23.06 9.97 -24.05
CA ALA A 70 -22.82 8.91 -25.02
C ALA A 70 -21.39 8.31 -25.01
N GLU A 71 -21.35 7.00 -25.34
CA GLU A 71 -20.29 6.14 -25.91
C GLU A 71 -18.83 6.18 -25.37
N ILE A 72 -18.37 5.04 -24.80
CA ILE A 72 -17.32 4.09 -25.30
C ILE A 72 -16.78 3.23 -24.13
N ASP A 73 -16.85 1.90 -24.28
CA ASP A 73 -15.77 0.87 -24.22
C ASP A 73 -16.32 -0.47 -23.69
N ASP A 74 -15.92 -1.58 -24.33
CA ASP A 74 -16.48 -2.94 -24.16
C ASP A 74 -16.33 -3.49 -22.74
N ARG A 75 -17.28 -3.14 -21.86
CA ARG A 75 -17.47 -3.74 -20.54
C ARG A 75 -18.68 -4.67 -20.60
N VAL A 76 -18.47 -5.93 -20.27
CA VAL A 76 -19.58 -6.83 -19.94
C VAL A 76 -20.11 -6.41 -18.57
N LEU A 77 -21.11 -5.53 -18.55
CA LEU A 77 -21.85 -5.13 -17.35
C LEU A 77 -23.04 -6.07 -17.18
N VAL A 78 -23.06 -6.86 -16.10
CA VAL A 78 -24.22 -7.67 -15.73
C VAL A 78 -24.65 -7.27 -14.32
N GLY A 79 -25.78 -6.58 -14.19
CA GLY A 79 -26.41 -6.28 -12.91
C GLY A 79 -27.36 -7.41 -12.50
N ILE A 80 -27.16 -7.99 -11.32
CA ILE A 80 -28.07 -9.01 -10.77
C ILE A 80 -29.10 -8.30 -9.88
N GLY A 81 -30.37 -8.33 -10.28
CA GLY A 81 -31.50 -7.84 -9.48
C GLY A 81 -31.94 -8.85 -8.42
N ALA A 82 -32.07 -8.41 -7.17
CA ALA A 82 -32.48 -9.24 -6.05
C ALA A 82 -33.98 -9.62 -6.15
N GLY A 83 -34.27 -10.90 -6.40
CA GLY A 83 -35.61 -11.48 -6.28
C GLY A 83 -35.69 -12.34 -5.02
N VAL A 84 -36.22 -11.79 -3.92
CA VAL A 84 -36.48 -12.54 -2.69
C VAL A 84 -37.77 -13.34 -2.83
N ARG A 85 -37.70 -14.66 -2.67
CA ARG A 85 -38.85 -15.50 -2.26
C ARG A 85 -38.43 -16.40 -1.11
N ALA A 86 -39.04 -16.17 0.04
CA ALA A 86 -38.97 -17.04 1.20
C ALA A 86 -39.77 -18.33 0.96
N GLY A 87 -39.16 -19.47 1.27
CA GLY A 87 -39.81 -20.77 1.35
C GLY A 87 -39.07 -21.61 2.39
N ALA A 88 -39.75 -21.87 3.50
CA ALA A 88 -39.26 -22.70 4.61
C ALA A 88 -39.18 -24.17 4.22
N ALA A 89 -38.21 -24.90 4.76
CA ALA A 89 -38.32 -26.33 5.05
C ALA A 89 -37.29 -26.75 6.12
N ASP A 90 -37.70 -27.76 6.88
CA ASP A 90 -37.21 -28.19 8.18
C ASP A 90 -35.86 -28.93 8.19
N GLU A 91 -35.36 -28.94 9.43
CA GLU A 91 -34.39 -29.81 10.11
C GLU A 91 -34.17 -31.23 9.53
N ASP A 92 -32.91 -31.64 9.49
CA ASP A 92 -32.51 -32.98 9.98
C ASP A 92 -31.02 -33.00 10.39
N GLU A 93 -30.78 -33.39 11.64
CA GLU A 93 -29.47 -33.63 12.24
C GLU A 93 -28.84 -34.94 11.71
N ALA A 94 -27.52 -34.94 11.48
CA ALA A 94 -26.69 -36.12 11.70
C ALA A 94 -25.21 -35.74 11.91
N LEU A 95 -24.85 -35.57 13.18
CA LEU A 95 -23.47 -35.63 13.68
C LEU A 95 -22.96 -37.08 13.60
N VAL A 96 -21.92 -37.34 12.80
CA VAL A 96 -21.04 -38.50 13.00
C VAL A 96 -19.59 -38.10 12.75
N GLY A 97 -18.78 -38.20 13.80
CA GLY A 97 -17.37 -37.90 13.78
C GLY A 97 -16.54 -38.90 12.97
N ALA A 98 -15.51 -38.39 12.32
CA ALA A 98 -14.38 -39.19 11.86
C ALA A 98 -13.09 -38.40 12.14
N ARG A 99 -12.26 -38.96 13.03
CA ARG A 99 -10.86 -38.57 13.21
C ARG A 99 -10.09 -38.92 11.94
N PRO A 100 -9.18 -38.08 11.45
CA PRO A 100 -8.10 -38.54 10.59
C PRO A 100 -6.93 -38.98 11.48
N THR A 101 -6.70 -40.29 11.51
CA THR A 101 -5.46 -40.90 11.97
C THR A 101 -4.36 -40.70 10.93
N GLY A 102 -3.19 -40.25 11.38
CA GLY A 102 -1.88 -40.67 10.86
C GLY A 102 -1.54 -40.28 9.43
N ALA A 103 -1.00 -39.08 9.25
CA ALA A 103 0.05 -38.84 8.26
C ALA A 103 1.24 -38.26 9.00
N THR A 104 2.33 -39.03 9.03
CA THR A 104 3.63 -38.63 9.57
C THR A 104 4.15 -37.45 8.78
N ALA A 105 4.09 -36.26 9.38
CA ALA A 105 4.79 -35.08 8.91
C ALA A 105 6.28 -35.24 9.25
N ASP A 106 7.06 -35.72 8.29
CA ASP A 106 8.51 -35.54 8.34
C ASP A 106 8.78 -34.10 7.85
N GLY A 107 8.96 -33.22 8.83
CA GLY A 107 9.28 -31.82 8.62
C GLY A 107 10.72 -31.67 8.14
N GLY A 108 10.94 -31.86 6.85
CA GLY A 108 12.14 -31.40 6.16
C GLY A 108 12.06 -29.89 5.96
N VAL A 109 12.78 -29.15 6.81
CA VAL A 109 13.09 -27.75 6.58
C VAL A 109 13.98 -27.70 5.34
N ASP A 110 13.42 -27.29 4.20
CA ASP A 110 14.22 -26.95 3.02
C ASP A 110 14.89 -25.58 3.25
N ALA A 111 15.91 -25.60 4.12
CA ALA A 111 16.95 -24.61 4.19
C ALA A 111 17.99 -24.99 3.12
N GLY A 112 17.69 -24.69 1.86
CA GLY A 112 18.55 -25.17 0.78
C GLY A 112 18.12 -24.85 -0.65
N ALA A 113 17.33 -23.79 -0.89
CA ALA A 113 17.32 -23.20 -2.22
C ALA A 113 18.54 -22.28 -2.32
N GLU A 114 19.68 -22.85 -2.68
CA GLU A 114 20.81 -22.08 -3.18
C GLU A 114 20.29 -21.14 -4.28
N ASP A 115 20.52 -19.85 -4.09
CA ASP A 115 20.21 -18.80 -5.05
C ASP A 115 21.04 -19.05 -6.34
N GLU A 116 20.52 -19.82 -7.30
CA GLU A 116 21.13 -19.89 -8.64
C GLU A 116 21.13 -18.49 -9.31
N ASP A 117 20.24 -17.58 -8.90
CA ASP A 117 20.24 -16.16 -9.31
C ASP A 117 21.28 -15.29 -8.55
N ALA A 118 21.92 -15.79 -7.48
CA ALA A 118 23.06 -15.11 -6.85
C ALA A 118 24.38 -15.45 -7.56
N ALA A 119 24.49 -16.64 -8.15
CA ALA A 119 25.71 -17.10 -8.82
C ALA A 119 25.89 -16.51 -10.23
N VAL A 120 24.81 -16.13 -10.92
CA VAL A 120 24.89 -15.64 -12.32
C VAL A 120 25.30 -14.15 -12.41
N ASP A 121 25.23 -13.38 -11.33
CA ASP A 121 25.68 -11.97 -11.30
C ASP A 121 27.12 -11.80 -10.76
N GLU A 122 27.83 -12.89 -10.42
CA GLU A 122 29.24 -12.81 -9.98
C GLU A 122 30.25 -12.80 -11.14
N GLU A 123 29.82 -13.01 -12.39
CA GLU A 123 30.73 -12.97 -13.54
C GLU A 123 31.01 -11.52 -14.01
N GLU A 124 32.19 -11.06 -13.58
CA GLU A 124 33.01 -10.00 -14.17
C GLU A 124 32.44 -8.57 -14.22
N GLU A 125 32.32 -7.90 -13.07
CA GLU A 125 32.49 -6.44 -13.04
C GLU A 125 33.39 -6.03 -11.87
N GLY A 126 34.46 -5.29 -12.20
CA GLY A 126 35.58 -4.97 -11.31
C GLY A 126 35.18 -4.60 -9.89
N LEU A 127 35.86 -5.23 -8.93
CA LEU A 127 35.85 -4.96 -7.50
C LEU A 127 36.06 -3.47 -7.19
N VAL A 128 35.00 -2.67 -7.19
CA VAL A 128 35.04 -1.33 -6.60
C VAL A 128 34.54 -1.44 -5.18
N VAL A 129 35.46 -1.37 -4.21
CA VAL A 129 35.11 -1.06 -2.82
C VAL A 129 34.65 0.38 -2.80
N GLU A 130 33.34 0.60 -2.95
CA GLU A 130 32.77 1.94 -2.83
C GLU A 130 32.97 2.46 -1.40
N SER A 131 33.45 3.70 -1.28
CA SER A 131 33.71 4.37 -0.01
C SER A 131 32.48 4.38 0.90
N GLU A 132 32.70 4.42 2.21
CA GLU A 132 31.61 4.49 3.17
C GLU A 132 30.73 5.72 2.92
N VAL A 133 29.43 5.47 2.74
CA VAL A 133 28.43 6.55 2.59
C VAL A 133 28.03 7.01 3.98
N LYS A 134 28.40 8.25 4.31
CA LYS A 134 27.92 8.93 5.50
C LYS A 134 26.57 9.58 5.19
N LEU A 135 25.49 8.94 5.63
CA LEU A 135 24.18 9.56 5.64
C LEU A 135 24.13 10.65 6.71
N PRO A 136 23.33 11.72 6.50
CA PRO A 136 23.05 12.67 7.57
C PRO A 136 22.43 11.93 8.75
N GLU A 137 22.74 12.37 9.98
CA GLU A 137 22.03 11.86 11.15
C GLU A 137 20.52 12.12 10.99
N PRO A 138 19.67 11.17 11.37
CA PRO A 138 18.23 11.39 11.35
C PRO A 138 17.87 12.64 12.17
N PRO A 139 16.96 13.51 11.70
CA PRO A 139 16.47 14.58 12.54
C PRO A 139 15.81 14.00 13.80
N THR A 140 15.84 14.73 14.92
CA THR A 140 15.13 14.30 16.13
C THR A 140 13.64 14.17 15.80
N PRO A 141 13.04 12.97 15.97
CA PRO A 141 11.66 12.78 15.60
C PRO A 141 10.73 13.53 16.57
N ARG A 142 9.57 13.92 16.05
CA ARG A 142 8.46 14.41 16.90
C ARG A 142 7.62 13.21 17.35
N GLU A 143 7.23 13.18 18.62
CA GLU A 143 6.26 12.19 19.10
C GLU A 143 4.87 12.47 18.53
N THR A 144 4.11 11.41 18.29
CA THR A 144 2.79 11.48 17.67
C THR A 144 1.73 10.89 18.61
N SER A 145 0.46 11.21 18.37
CA SER A 145 -0.65 10.63 19.14
C SER A 145 -0.74 9.10 19.03
N LEU A 146 -0.10 8.50 18.00
CA LEU A 146 0.01 7.05 17.83
C LEU A 146 1.20 6.41 18.57
N GLY A 147 1.97 7.18 19.35
CA GLY A 147 3.14 6.65 20.09
C GLY A 147 4.27 6.14 19.20
N VAL A 148 4.33 6.66 17.97
CA VAL A 148 5.41 6.42 17.00
C VAL A 148 6.10 7.73 16.63
N PRO A 149 7.41 7.72 16.38
CA PRO A 149 8.12 8.91 15.92
C PRO A 149 7.66 9.32 14.51
N LEU A 150 7.45 10.62 14.31
CA LEU A 150 7.30 11.21 12.98
C LEU A 150 8.67 11.47 12.37
N TYR A 151 8.91 10.79 11.25
CA TYR A 151 9.97 11.11 10.30
C TYR A 151 9.32 11.51 8.97
N PRO A 152 9.40 12.80 8.58
CA PRO A 152 8.69 13.31 7.40
C PRO A 152 9.13 12.62 6.10
N ILE A 153 8.21 12.57 5.15
CA ILE A 153 8.54 12.23 3.76
C ILE A 153 9.30 13.39 3.14
N GLU A 154 10.42 13.07 2.48
CA GLU A 154 11.21 14.03 1.73
C GLU A 154 10.55 14.25 0.34
N ASP A 155 9.78 15.33 0.21
CA ASP A 155 9.07 15.69 -1.03
C ASP A 155 9.35 17.15 -1.45
N PRO A 156 10.60 17.48 -1.85
CA PRO A 156 10.98 18.85 -2.19
C PRO A 156 10.30 19.39 -3.47
N GLN A 157 9.77 18.50 -4.30
CA GLN A 157 9.12 18.83 -5.58
C GLN A 157 7.58 18.76 -5.49
N HIS A 158 7.02 18.48 -4.30
CA HIS A 158 5.59 18.33 -4.05
C HIS A 158 4.91 17.28 -4.95
N VAL A 159 5.62 16.20 -5.26
CA VAL A 159 5.14 15.16 -6.19
C VAL A 159 4.00 14.33 -5.60
N LEU A 160 3.78 14.39 -4.28
CA LEU A 160 2.64 13.75 -3.63
C LEU A 160 1.35 14.58 -3.68
N ARG A 161 1.39 15.80 -4.23
CA ARG A 161 0.23 16.71 -4.30
C ARG A 161 -1.00 16.05 -4.92
N ARG A 162 -0.83 15.24 -5.99
CA ARG A 162 -1.95 14.58 -6.67
C ARG A 162 -2.63 13.56 -5.76
N PHE A 163 -1.86 12.74 -5.07
CA PHE A 163 -2.38 11.78 -4.08
C PHE A 163 -3.10 12.50 -2.94
N PHE A 164 -2.50 13.56 -2.39
CA PHE A 164 -3.14 14.36 -1.35
C PHE A 164 -4.42 15.06 -1.82
N THR A 165 -4.49 15.48 -3.09
CA THR A 165 -5.73 15.98 -3.69
C THR A 165 -6.80 14.88 -3.78
N SER A 166 -6.41 13.63 -4.06
CA SER A 166 -7.33 12.48 -4.04
C SER A 166 -7.89 12.24 -2.64
N LEU A 167 -7.03 12.25 -1.60
CA LEU A 167 -7.46 12.15 -0.20
C LEU A 167 -8.40 13.30 0.21
N GLU A 168 -8.17 14.51 -0.27
CA GLU A 168 -9.08 15.62 0.00
C GLU A 168 -10.46 15.42 -0.63
N ARG A 169 -10.53 14.86 -1.85
CA ARG A 169 -11.81 14.51 -2.48
C ARG A 169 -12.57 13.46 -1.69
N VAL A 170 -11.85 12.47 -1.15
CA VAL A 170 -12.38 11.43 -0.26
C VAL A 170 -12.94 12.09 1.01
N GLU A 171 -12.15 12.93 1.66
CA GLU A 171 -12.52 13.61 2.91
C GLU A 171 -13.74 14.53 2.75
N ARG A 172 -13.91 15.13 1.57
CA ARG A 172 -15.11 15.93 1.23
C ARG A 172 -16.34 15.09 0.91
N GLY A 173 -16.24 13.77 0.91
CA GLY A 173 -17.35 12.86 0.62
C GLY A 173 -17.80 12.87 -0.84
N SER A 174 -16.88 13.11 -1.78
CA SER A 174 -17.26 13.12 -3.21
C SER A 174 -17.75 11.72 -3.63
N PRO A 175 -18.90 11.58 -4.33
CA PRO A 175 -19.60 10.29 -4.54
C PRO A 175 -18.76 9.15 -5.14
N ASP A 176 -17.71 9.44 -5.92
CA ASP A 176 -16.84 8.44 -6.57
C ASP A 176 -15.36 8.56 -6.18
N ALA A 177 -15.04 9.29 -5.11
CA ALA A 177 -13.65 9.55 -4.74
C ALA A 177 -13.02 8.35 -4.03
N ILE A 178 -12.24 7.56 -4.75
CA ILE A 178 -11.41 6.53 -4.14
C ILE A 178 -9.94 6.88 -4.32
N ALA A 179 -9.22 7.04 -3.22
CA ALA A 179 -7.77 7.22 -3.23
C ALA A 179 -7.10 5.84 -3.29
N ARG A 180 -6.41 5.55 -4.40
CA ARG A 180 -5.80 4.23 -4.66
C ARG A 180 -4.29 4.25 -4.46
N VAL A 181 -3.80 3.36 -3.62
CA VAL A 181 -2.36 3.16 -3.38
C VAL A 181 -1.95 1.78 -3.89
N VAL A 182 -0.91 1.75 -4.74
CA VAL A 182 -0.21 0.52 -5.13
C VAL A 182 1.12 0.48 -4.40
N HIS A 183 1.34 -0.53 -3.56
CA HIS A 183 2.57 -0.69 -2.77
C HIS A 183 3.32 -1.96 -3.18
N TYR A 184 4.35 -1.78 -4.01
CA TYR A 184 5.29 -2.82 -4.39
C TYR A 184 6.36 -3.00 -3.32
N GLY A 185 6.70 -4.25 -2.99
CA GLY A 185 7.86 -4.50 -2.16
C GLY A 185 8.31 -5.96 -2.12
N ASP A 186 9.12 -6.24 -1.10
CA ASP A 186 9.73 -7.55 -0.86
C ASP A 186 8.99 -8.33 0.24
N SER A 187 9.71 -9.21 0.95
CA SER A 187 9.18 -10.03 2.04
C SER A 187 8.57 -9.22 3.19
N LEU A 188 8.95 -7.95 3.37
CA LEU A 188 8.31 -7.06 4.36
C LEU A 188 6.85 -6.78 4.04
N ILE A 189 6.47 -6.91 2.77
CA ILE A 189 5.14 -6.61 2.24
C ILE A 189 4.35 -7.91 1.97
N THR A 190 5.01 -9.04 1.70
CA THR A 190 4.34 -10.32 1.36
C THR A 190 3.35 -10.80 2.43
N GLY A 191 3.74 -10.69 3.71
CA GLY A 191 2.89 -11.09 4.84
C GLY A 191 1.80 -10.07 5.21
N ASP A 192 1.76 -8.95 4.50
CA ASP A 192 0.80 -7.84 4.63
C ASP A 192 0.82 -7.16 6.00
N TYR A 193 1.84 -7.36 6.85
CA TYR A 193 1.88 -6.77 8.19
C TYR A 193 2.11 -5.25 8.19
N VAL A 194 3.12 -4.76 7.44
CA VAL A 194 3.38 -3.32 7.31
C VAL A 194 2.20 -2.64 6.61
N THR A 195 1.80 -3.19 5.47
CA THR A 195 0.77 -2.63 4.59
C THR A 195 -0.64 -2.76 5.14
N GLN A 196 -1.00 -3.82 5.87
CA GLN A 196 -2.30 -3.84 6.56
C GLN A 196 -2.38 -2.72 7.59
N THR A 197 -1.27 -2.38 8.27
CA THR A 197 -1.32 -1.37 9.31
C THR A 197 -1.54 0.00 8.68
N VAL A 198 -0.85 0.29 7.57
CA VAL A 198 -1.11 1.52 6.79
C VAL A 198 -2.54 1.52 6.25
N ARG A 199 -2.98 0.42 5.61
CA ARG A 199 -4.33 0.27 5.04
C ARG A 199 -5.40 0.53 6.09
N ARG A 200 -5.34 -0.16 7.24
CA ARG A 200 -6.28 -0.02 8.34
C ARG A 200 -6.31 1.42 8.86
N LEU A 201 -5.15 2.04 9.12
CA LEU A 201 -5.11 3.42 9.62
C LEU A 201 -5.66 4.43 8.61
N MET A 202 -5.36 4.26 7.32
CA MET A 202 -5.91 5.08 6.24
C MET A 202 -7.43 4.90 6.11
N GLN A 203 -7.92 3.66 6.13
CA GLN A 203 -9.35 3.36 6.01
C GLN A 203 -10.15 3.83 7.24
N LYS A 204 -9.59 3.74 8.45
CA LYS A 204 -10.21 4.36 9.66
C LYS A 204 -10.33 5.88 9.52
N ARG A 205 -9.39 6.53 8.83
CA ARG A 205 -9.36 8.00 8.69
C ARG A 205 -10.20 8.53 7.53
N PHE A 206 -10.21 7.83 6.40
CA PHE A 206 -10.75 8.30 5.13
C PHE A 206 -11.92 7.47 4.61
N GLY A 207 -12.24 6.34 5.25
CA GLY A 207 -13.26 5.39 4.79
C GLY A 207 -12.66 4.17 4.12
N ASP A 208 -13.34 3.05 4.30
CA ASP A 208 -13.00 1.76 3.69
C ASP A 208 -13.65 1.63 2.31
N ALA A 209 -12.82 1.67 1.26
CA ALA A 209 -13.25 1.43 -0.11
C ALA A 209 -12.92 0.01 -0.62
N GLY A 210 -12.59 -0.93 0.27
CA GLY A 210 -12.37 -2.34 -0.02
C GLY A 210 -10.91 -2.81 0.08
N HIS A 211 -10.69 -4.10 -0.19
CA HIS A 211 -9.38 -4.78 -0.04
C HIS A 211 -8.36 -4.44 -1.12
N GLY A 212 -8.82 -3.96 -2.27
CA GLY A 212 -7.99 -3.72 -3.44
C GLY A 212 -7.55 -5.01 -4.12
N PHE A 213 -6.39 -4.95 -4.77
CA PHE A 213 -5.84 -6.06 -5.55
C PHE A 213 -5.26 -7.16 -4.64
N VAL A 214 -5.70 -8.38 -4.92
CA VAL A 214 -5.29 -9.63 -4.27
C VAL A 214 -4.85 -10.60 -5.37
N LEU A 215 -3.81 -11.40 -5.13
CA LEU A 215 -3.34 -12.39 -6.10
C LEU A 215 -4.40 -13.49 -6.30
N ALA A 216 -4.56 -13.96 -7.54
CA ALA A 216 -5.50 -15.02 -7.92
C ALA A 216 -5.03 -16.44 -7.53
N GLY A 217 -4.15 -16.52 -6.53
CA GLY A 217 -3.54 -17.75 -6.05
C GLY A 217 -2.54 -17.42 -4.95
N ARG A 218 -2.04 -18.46 -4.29
CA ARG A 218 -1.12 -18.32 -3.16
C ARG A 218 0.30 -18.69 -3.60
N PRO A 219 1.13 -17.73 -4.04
CA PRO A 219 2.47 -18.05 -4.53
C PRO A 219 3.36 -18.61 -3.41
N SER A 220 3.24 -18.16 -2.17
CA SER A 220 4.04 -18.71 -1.06
C SER A 220 3.18 -18.98 0.17
N PRO A 221 3.64 -19.86 1.08
CA PRO A 221 3.04 -20.00 2.39
C PRO A 221 2.99 -18.67 3.17
N TRP A 222 3.92 -17.76 2.89
CA TRP A 222 4.02 -16.44 3.53
C TRP A 222 3.07 -15.40 2.94
N TYR A 223 2.59 -15.60 1.71
CA TYR A 223 1.59 -14.71 1.12
C TYR A 223 0.32 -14.76 1.95
N ARG A 224 -0.05 -13.60 2.46
CA ARG A 224 -1.26 -13.38 3.25
C ARG A 224 -1.86 -12.05 2.84
N ARG A 225 -3.18 -11.94 2.91
CA ARG A 225 -3.86 -10.65 3.00
C ARG A 225 -4.70 -10.67 4.27
N ASP A 226 -4.51 -9.65 5.10
CA ASP A 226 -5.33 -9.51 6.30
C ASP A 226 -6.79 -9.28 5.90
N ASN A 227 -7.72 -9.85 6.66
CA ASN A 227 -9.16 -9.69 6.44
C ASN A 227 -9.67 -10.32 5.13
N LEU A 228 -8.96 -11.31 4.60
CA LEU A 228 -9.39 -12.07 3.42
C LEU A 228 -8.93 -13.53 3.51
N GLU A 229 -9.86 -14.46 3.41
CA GLU A 229 -9.58 -15.89 3.29
C GLU A 229 -9.40 -16.26 1.81
N LEU A 230 -8.33 -17.00 1.51
CA LEU A 230 -7.99 -17.45 0.16
C LEU A 230 -7.76 -18.96 0.17
N HIS A 231 -8.53 -19.69 -0.64
CA HIS A 231 -8.34 -21.12 -0.86
C HIS A 231 -8.32 -21.42 -2.35
N THR A 232 -7.56 -22.45 -2.75
CA THR A 232 -7.42 -22.87 -4.14
C THR A 232 -7.49 -24.39 -4.24
N SER A 233 -7.85 -24.90 -5.40
CA SER A 233 -7.55 -26.29 -5.79
C SER A 233 -6.05 -26.47 -6.08
N ASP A 234 -5.62 -27.71 -6.32
CA ASP A 234 -4.20 -28.07 -6.37
C ASP A 234 -3.55 -27.93 -7.77
N ASP A 235 -4.30 -28.00 -8.87
CA ASP A 235 -3.71 -28.02 -10.24
C ASP A 235 -3.49 -26.61 -10.84
N TRP A 236 -3.19 -25.62 -10.00
CA TRP A 236 -2.78 -24.29 -10.45
C TRP A 236 -1.26 -24.20 -10.55
N GLU A 237 -0.77 -23.86 -11.73
CA GLU A 237 0.64 -23.50 -11.93
C GLU A 237 0.85 -22.01 -11.65
N ILE A 238 1.84 -21.69 -10.81
CA ILE A 238 2.10 -20.32 -10.36
C ILE A 238 3.52 -19.91 -10.76
N ASN A 239 3.65 -18.98 -11.69
CA ASN A 239 4.92 -18.31 -11.97
C ASN A 239 4.95 -16.95 -11.28
N ARG A 240 6.09 -16.64 -10.67
CA ARG A 240 6.35 -15.35 -10.02
C ARG A 240 7.64 -14.75 -10.55
N ILE A 241 7.75 -13.44 -10.46
CA ILE A 241 8.89 -12.70 -11.00
C ILE A 241 10.21 -12.98 -10.27
N THR A 242 10.14 -13.55 -9.06
CA THR A 242 11.29 -13.99 -8.25
C THR A 242 11.78 -15.41 -8.57
N ARG A 243 11.19 -16.06 -9.58
CA ARG A 243 11.61 -17.36 -10.12
C ARG A 243 12.09 -17.17 -11.57
N PRO A 244 12.59 -18.22 -12.25
CA PRO A 244 12.98 -18.11 -13.65
C PRO A 244 11.91 -17.41 -14.49
N PRO A 245 12.30 -16.47 -15.36
CA PRO A 245 11.36 -15.64 -16.10
C PRO A 245 10.51 -16.48 -17.05
N ILE A 246 9.22 -16.13 -17.16
CA ILE A 246 8.36 -16.68 -18.22
C ILE A 246 8.65 -15.98 -19.55
N LYS A 247 8.47 -16.72 -20.65
CA LYS A 247 8.90 -16.28 -22.00
C LYS A 247 8.26 -14.97 -22.45
N ASP A 248 6.98 -14.76 -22.14
CA ASP A 248 6.23 -13.56 -22.56
C ASP A 248 6.38 -12.38 -21.61
N GLY A 249 6.93 -12.60 -20.40
CA GLY A 249 7.03 -11.61 -19.32
C GLY A 249 5.68 -11.14 -18.77
N ALA A 250 4.58 -11.81 -19.09
CA ALA A 250 3.21 -11.39 -18.75
C ALA A 250 2.84 -11.77 -17.31
N TYR A 251 3.43 -11.06 -16.35
CA TYR A 251 3.04 -11.11 -14.95
C TYR A 251 1.92 -10.11 -14.66
N GLY A 252 0.95 -10.51 -13.83
CA GLY A 252 -0.07 -9.62 -13.31
C GLY A 252 0.49 -8.49 -12.44
N LEU A 253 -0.33 -7.50 -12.10
CA LEU A 253 0.09 -6.31 -11.32
C LEU A 253 1.01 -6.65 -10.13
N GLY A 254 0.74 -7.73 -9.40
CA GLY A 254 1.52 -8.19 -8.24
C GLY A 254 2.76 -9.04 -8.55
N GLY A 255 3.22 -9.16 -9.81
CA GLY A 255 4.40 -9.93 -10.19
C GLY A 255 4.19 -11.44 -10.23
N VAL A 256 2.93 -11.87 -10.36
CA VAL A 256 2.52 -13.29 -10.35
C VAL A 256 1.54 -13.53 -11.49
N THR A 257 1.63 -14.72 -12.08
CA THR A 257 0.62 -15.28 -12.97
C THR A 257 0.26 -16.68 -12.49
N VAL A 258 -1.03 -16.97 -12.47
CA VAL A 258 -1.61 -18.24 -12.01
C VAL A 258 -2.38 -18.84 -13.18
N HIS A 259 -2.06 -20.05 -13.59
CA HIS A 259 -2.64 -20.62 -14.81
C HIS A 259 -2.88 -22.12 -14.72
N THR A 260 -3.79 -22.61 -15.54
CA THR A 260 -4.09 -24.03 -15.67
C THR A 260 -4.80 -24.31 -17.00
N THR A 261 -4.62 -25.53 -17.51
CA THR A 261 -5.40 -26.10 -18.62
C THR A 261 -6.45 -27.09 -18.12
N ARG A 262 -6.50 -27.33 -16.80
CA ARG A 262 -7.43 -28.30 -16.21
C ARG A 262 -8.80 -27.65 -15.99
N ARG A 263 -9.85 -28.39 -16.35
CA ARG A 263 -11.24 -28.03 -16.04
C ARG A 263 -11.52 -28.17 -14.55
N GLY A 264 -12.35 -27.29 -14.00
CA GLY A 264 -12.90 -27.42 -12.66
C GLY A 264 -11.96 -26.97 -11.54
N GLN A 265 -10.82 -26.38 -11.88
CA GLN A 265 -9.94 -25.74 -10.90
C GLN A 265 -10.59 -24.48 -10.38
N TRP A 266 -10.43 -24.22 -9.09
CA TRP A 266 -11.14 -23.15 -8.42
C TRP A 266 -10.25 -22.33 -7.49
N VAL A 267 -10.70 -21.11 -7.23
CA VAL A 267 -10.14 -20.19 -6.24
C VAL A 267 -11.32 -19.57 -5.49
N THR A 268 -11.35 -19.63 -4.17
CA THR A 268 -12.32 -18.91 -3.34
C THR A 268 -11.65 -17.79 -2.59
N MET A 269 -12.32 -16.65 -2.52
CA MET A 269 -11.83 -15.44 -1.86
C MET A 269 -12.96 -14.84 -1.04
N ASN A 270 -12.82 -14.86 0.29
CA ASN A 270 -13.87 -14.43 1.19
C ASN A 270 -13.36 -13.26 2.04
N PRO A 271 -13.82 -12.02 1.79
CA PRO A 271 -13.64 -10.90 2.70
C PRO A 271 -14.12 -11.27 4.10
N ALA A 272 -13.32 -10.92 5.10
CA ALA A 272 -13.63 -11.12 6.51
C ALA A 272 -13.45 -9.80 7.27
N PRO A 273 -14.23 -9.53 8.34
CA PRO A 273 -14.02 -8.35 9.15
C PRO A 273 -12.66 -8.36 9.86
N GLU A 274 -12.12 -7.17 10.16
CA GLU A 274 -11.03 -7.05 11.12
C GLU A 274 -11.46 -7.62 12.48
N GLU A 275 -10.53 -8.24 13.21
CA GLU A 275 -10.81 -8.76 14.54
C GLU A 275 -11.32 -7.62 15.46
N GLY A 276 -12.58 -7.73 15.91
CA GLY A 276 -13.21 -6.74 16.77
C GLY A 276 -13.68 -5.44 16.07
N GLY A 277 -13.81 -5.42 14.73
CA GLY A 277 -14.32 -4.27 13.98
C GLY A 277 -14.97 -4.66 12.65
N ASP A 278 -15.37 -3.65 11.87
CA ASP A 278 -16.14 -3.84 10.62
C ASP A 278 -15.32 -3.60 9.34
N LEU A 279 -14.04 -3.25 9.46
CA LEU A 279 -13.18 -2.99 8.29
C LEU A 279 -12.94 -4.25 7.47
N GLY A 280 -13.06 -4.13 6.14
CA GLY A 280 -12.87 -5.24 5.22
C GLY A 280 -14.05 -6.22 5.16
N ALA A 281 -15.14 -5.97 5.89
CA ALA A 281 -16.27 -6.90 5.94
C ALA A 281 -17.15 -6.88 4.68
N THR A 282 -17.16 -5.78 3.91
CA THR A 282 -18.09 -5.60 2.78
C THR A 282 -17.39 -5.26 1.48
N VAL A 283 -18.04 -5.65 0.38
CA VAL A 283 -17.61 -5.45 -1.00
C VAL A 283 -18.83 -5.10 -1.84
N ALA A 284 -18.67 -4.20 -2.81
CA ALA A 284 -19.71 -3.87 -3.79
C ALA A 284 -19.29 -4.17 -5.24
N LYS A 285 -18.02 -4.54 -5.44
CA LYS A 285 -17.45 -4.80 -6.76
C LYS A 285 -16.32 -5.81 -6.68
N MET A 286 -16.37 -6.79 -7.58
CA MET A 286 -15.31 -7.74 -7.87
C MET A 286 -14.80 -7.52 -9.30
N GLN A 287 -13.49 -7.43 -9.48
CA GLN A 287 -12.86 -7.40 -10.80
C GLN A 287 -11.77 -8.47 -10.90
N VAL A 288 -11.86 -9.35 -11.90
CA VAL A 288 -10.84 -10.38 -12.17
C VAL A 288 -9.93 -9.90 -13.27
N HIS A 289 -8.64 -9.80 -12.99
CA HIS A 289 -7.60 -9.52 -13.98
C HIS A 289 -7.11 -10.83 -14.57
N TYR A 290 -7.13 -10.94 -15.89
CA TYR A 290 -6.75 -12.15 -16.62
C TYR A 290 -6.08 -11.83 -17.95
N LEU A 291 -5.44 -12.84 -18.55
CA LEU A 291 -4.92 -12.77 -19.91
C LEU A 291 -5.96 -13.36 -20.87
N ALA A 292 -6.43 -12.55 -21.80
CA ALA A 292 -7.08 -13.06 -23.01
C ALA A 292 -5.98 -13.38 -24.03
N GLN A 293 -6.06 -14.53 -24.71
CA GLN A 293 -4.98 -15.02 -25.57
C GLN A 293 -5.48 -16.08 -26.57
N PRO A 294 -4.69 -16.39 -27.62
CA PRO A 294 -4.96 -17.52 -28.51
C PRO A 294 -4.96 -18.85 -27.76
N GLY A 295 -5.94 -19.71 -28.05
CA GLY A 295 -6.14 -20.98 -27.33
C GLY A 295 -6.64 -20.80 -25.89
N GLY A 296 -7.16 -19.63 -25.57
CA GLY A 296 -7.71 -19.28 -24.28
C GLY A 296 -8.91 -20.14 -23.89
N GLY A 297 -8.97 -20.53 -22.63
CA GLY A 297 -10.11 -21.24 -22.06
C GLY A 297 -11.31 -20.34 -21.74
N ALA A 298 -12.02 -20.74 -20.70
CA ALA A 298 -13.05 -19.93 -20.08
C ALA A 298 -13.05 -20.19 -18.58
N PHE A 299 -13.54 -19.24 -17.80
CA PHE A 299 -13.82 -19.43 -16.37
C PHE A 299 -15.19 -18.85 -16.04
N GLU A 300 -15.72 -19.20 -14.88
CA GLU A 300 -16.88 -18.54 -14.29
C GLU A 300 -16.49 -17.80 -13.01
N MET A 301 -17.24 -16.74 -12.75
CA MET A 301 -17.23 -15.93 -11.54
C MET A 301 -18.55 -16.14 -10.83
N ASP A 302 -18.50 -16.73 -9.64
CA ASP A 302 -19.64 -16.98 -8.78
C ASP A 302 -19.60 -16.00 -7.61
N VAL A 303 -20.76 -15.44 -7.26
CA VAL A 303 -20.94 -14.64 -6.05
C VAL A 303 -22.14 -15.17 -5.29
N ASP A 304 -21.90 -15.62 -4.05
CA ASP A 304 -22.88 -16.30 -3.20
C ASP A 304 -23.60 -17.42 -3.98
N ASP A 305 -24.94 -17.44 -3.94
CA ASP A 305 -25.81 -18.37 -4.67
C ASP A 305 -26.37 -17.75 -5.97
N GLY A 306 -25.77 -16.65 -6.44
CA GLY A 306 -26.16 -15.98 -7.67
C GLY A 306 -25.84 -16.78 -8.95
N PRO A 307 -26.45 -16.41 -10.09
CA PRO A 307 -26.10 -17.05 -11.37
C PRO A 307 -24.64 -16.78 -11.75
N PRO A 308 -23.88 -17.82 -12.16
CA PRO A 308 -22.47 -17.68 -12.50
C PRO A 308 -22.27 -16.84 -13.77
N VAL A 309 -21.30 -15.92 -13.75
CA VAL A 309 -20.92 -15.13 -14.93
C VAL A 309 -19.77 -15.83 -15.64
N LYS A 310 -19.99 -16.25 -16.89
CA LYS A 310 -18.96 -16.91 -17.71
C LYS A 310 -18.13 -15.89 -18.46
N VAL A 311 -16.81 -16.09 -18.45
CA VAL A 311 -15.82 -15.27 -19.12
C VAL A 311 -14.99 -16.16 -20.04
N GLY A 312 -15.06 -15.90 -21.35
CA GLY A 312 -14.15 -16.49 -22.32
C GLY A 312 -12.82 -15.74 -22.37
N THR A 313 -11.72 -16.45 -22.56
CA THR A 313 -10.38 -15.86 -22.62
C THR A 313 -9.70 -16.05 -23.99
N GLU A 314 -10.41 -16.55 -24.99
CA GLU A 314 -9.93 -16.69 -26.37
C GLU A 314 -9.92 -15.34 -27.09
N THR A 315 -8.77 -14.96 -27.67
CA THR A 315 -8.61 -13.81 -28.57
C THR A 315 -7.51 -14.09 -29.59
N ASP A 316 -7.51 -13.39 -30.74
CA ASP A 316 -6.48 -13.55 -31.77
C ASP A 316 -5.07 -13.12 -31.31
N GLU A 317 -4.99 -12.18 -30.36
CA GLU A 317 -3.76 -11.65 -29.80
C GLU A 317 -3.82 -11.58 -28.27
N PRO A 318 -2.70 -11.76 -27.55
CA PRO A 318 -2.65 -11.61 -26.11
C PRO A 318 -3.00 -10.19 -25.64
N ALA A 319 -3.92 -10.07 -24.68
CA ALA A 319 -4.33 -8.80 -24.12
C ALA A 319 -4.66 -8.90 -22.63
N SER A 320 -4.24 -7.91 -21.86
CA SER A 320 -4.64 -7.79 -20.46
C SER A 320 -6.10 -7.35 -20.36
N ARG A 321 -6.94 -8.14 -19.69
CA ARG A 321 -8.39 -7.90 -19.59
C ARG A 321 -8.86 -7.94 -18.14
N VAL A 322 -10.02 -7.34 -17.92
CA VAL A 322 -10.71 -7.30 -16.63
C VAL A 322 -12.16 -7.70 -16.84
N ALA A 323 -12.63 -8.69 -16.07
CA ALA A 323 -14.04 -9.03 -15.97
C ALA A 323 -14.59 -8.47 -14.66
N GLU A 324 -15.76 -7.84 -14.68
CA GLU A 324 -16.33 -7.12 -13.53
C GLU A 324 -17.71 -7.65 -13.17
N ILE A 325 -17.98 -7.74 -11.86
CA ILE A 325 -19.31 -7.92 -11.30
C ILE A 325 -19.54 -6.84 -10.25
N LEU A 326 -20.69 -6.18 -10.34
CA LEU A 326 -21.21 -5.29 -9.30
C LEU A 326 -22.20 -6.07 -8.44
N VAL A 327 -22.08 -5.92 -7.13
CA VAL A 327 -22.96 -6.52 -6.14
C VAL A 327 -23.45 -5.45 -5.16
N PRO A 328 -24.59 -5.67 -4.48
CA PRO A 328 -24.96 -4.83 -3.34
C PRO A 328 -23.80 -4.75 -2.34
N ASP A 329 -23.55 -3.60 -1.71
CA ASP A 329 -22.47 -3.52 -0.73
C ASP A 329 -22.80 -4.41 0.48
N GLY A 330 -22.03 -5.49 0.64
CA GLY A 330 -22.32 -6.51 1.64
C GLY A 330 -21.20 -7.53 1.81
N ALA A 331 -21.40 -8.44 2.75
CA ALA A 331 -20.55 -9.61 2.90
C ALA A 331 -20.91 -10.62 1.81
N HIS A 332 -19.88 -11.13 1.13
CA HIS A 332 -20.03 -12.02 -0.03
C HIS A 332 -18.98 -13.11 -0.02
N THR A 333 -19.33 -14.26 -0.59
CA THR A 333 -18.40 -15.34 -0.94
C THR A 333 -18.14 -15.29 -2.43
N PHE A 334 -16.87 -15.22 -2.83
CA PHE A 334 -16.49 -15.18 -4.25
C PHE A 334 -15.77 -16.45 -4.64
N LYS A 335 -16.11 -16.98 -5.81
CA LYS A 335 -15.45 -18.16 -6.37
C LYS A 335 -15.16 -17.97 -7.86
N LEU A 336 -13.97 -18.39 -8.26
CA LEU A 336 -13.58 -18.56 -9.66
C LEU A 336 -13.52 -20.03 -9.97
N ARG A 337 -13.96 -20.44 -11.17
CA ARG A 337 -13.84 -21.84 -11.61
C ARG A 337 -13.56 -21.97 -13.10
N THR A 338 -12.58 -22.78 -13.49
CA THR A 338 -12.23 -22.99 -14.91
C THR A 338 -13.22 -23.90 -15.64
N LEU A 339 -13.49 -23.57 -16.90
CA LEU A 339 -14.49 -24.19 -17.77
C LEU A 339 -13.83 -24.72 -19.05
N GLY A 340 -13.40 -25.98 -19.03
CA GLY A 340 -12.88 -26.65 -20.23
C GLY A 340 -11.36 -26.83 -20.20
N ALA A 341 -10.77 -27.03 -21.38
CA ALA A 341 -9.38 -27.46 -21.53
C ALA A 341 -8.43 -26.40 -22.12
N GLY A 342 -8.95 -25.23 -22.54
CA GLY A 342 -8.10 -24.10 -22.93
C GLY A 342 -7.40 -23.48 -21.72
N GLU A 343 -6.23 -22.85 -21.94
CA GLU A 343 -5.46 -22.25 -20.85
C GLU A 343 -6.23 -21.05 -20.28
N VAL A 344 -6.44 -21.06 -18.96
CA VAL A 344 -6.92 -19.90 -18.21
C VAL A 344 -5.76 -19.35 -17.40
N ARG A 345 -5.46 -18.06 -17.60
CA ARG A 345 -4.39 -17.36 -16.89
C ARG A 345 -4.94 -16.15 -16.15
N LEU A 346 -4.87 -16.21 -14.82
CA LEU A 346 -5.36 -15.21 -13.87
C LEU A 346 -4.19 -14.47 -13.20
N PHE A 347 -4.41 -13.20 -12.92
CA PHE A 347 -3.41 -12.32 -12.31
C PHE A 347 -3.79 -11.96 -10.88
N GLY A 348 -5.05 -11.59 -10.67
CA GLY A 348 -5.54 -11.14 -9.39
C GLY A 348 -7.01 -10.78 -9.44
N VAL A 349 -7.55 -10.53 -8.26
CA VAL A 349 -8.91 -10.08 -8.05
C VAL A 349 -8.87 -8.78 -7.26
N VAL A 350 -9.63 -7.79 -7.70
CA VAL A 350 -9.83 -6.53 -6.98
C VAL A 350 -11.18 -6.56 -6.31
N PHE A 351 -11.20 -6.32 -5.01
CA PHE A 351 -12.42 -6.08 -4.24
C PHE A 351 -12.50 -4.62 -3.83
N GLU A 352 -13.53 -3.91 -4.27
CA GLU A 352 -13.77 -2.52 -3.91
C GLU A 352 -15.22 -2.32 -3.45
N ARG A 353 -15.44 -1.24 -2.71
CA ARG A 353 -16.75 -0.69 -2.39
C ARG A 353 -17.01 0.53 -3.28
N MET A 354 -18.28 0.91 -3.39
CA MET A 354 -18.66 2.17 -4.02
C MET A 354 -18.61 3.30 -3.00
N GLY A 355 -18.24 4.51 -3.41
CA GLY A 355 -18.21 5.67 -2.53
C GLY A 355 -16.82 6.09 -2.04
N PRO A 356 -16.77 7.15 -1.22
CA PRO A 356 -15.52 7.75 -0.80
C PRO A 356 -14.72 6.85 0.15
N GLY A 357 -13.44 6.63 -0.16
CA GLY A 357 -12.55 5.89 0.74
C GLY A 357 -11.16 5.64 0.19
N VAL A 358 -10.40 4.81 0.89
CA VAL A 358 -9.05 4.40 0.50
C VAL A 358 -9.02 2.92 0.14
N VAL A 359 -8.32 2.62 -0.95
CA VAL A 359 -7.91 1.26 -1.32
C VAL A 359 -6.39 1.18 -1.32
N TYR A 360 -5.86 0.10 -0.74
CA TYR A 360 -4.43 -0.08 -0.56
C TYR A 360 -3.98 -1.47 -1.00
N ASP A 361 -3.35 -1.56 -2.16
CA ASP A 361 -2.84 -2.80 -2.73
C ASP A 361 -1.48 -3.13 -2.14
N SER A 362 -1.38 -4.30 -1.50
CA SER A 362 -0.12 -4.86 -0.98
C SER A 362 0.45 -5.87 -1.96
N LEU A 363 1.50 -5.48 -2.68
CA LEU A 363 2.13 -6.25 -3.76
C LEU A 363 3.57 -6.65 -3.37
N GLY A 364 3.67 -7.45 -2.30
CA GLY A 364 4.93 -8.00 -1.82
C GLY A 364 5.21 -9.40 -2.35
N LEU A 365 6.47 -9.68 -2.68
CA LEU A 365 6.94 -11.02 -3.02
C LEU A 365 8.22 -11.38 -2.26
N ASP A 366 8.23 -12.58 -1.68
CA ASP A 366 9.38 -13.07 -0.92
C ASP A 366 10.63 -13.16 -1.78
N GLY A 367 11.75 -12.69 -1.23
CA GLY A 367 13.04 -12.64 -1.93
C GLY A 367 13.12 -11.62 -3.08
N SER A 368 12.08 -10.79 -3.28
CA SER A 368 12.07 -9.83 -4.38
C SER A 368 13.09 -8.71 -4.20
N ARG A 369 13.67 -8.25 -5.31
CA ARG A 369 14.55 -7.10 -5.42
C ARG A 369 13.94 -6.13 -6.43
N ALA A 370 14.19 -4.83 -6.31
CA ALA A 370 13.63 -3.83 -7.21
C ALA A 370 13.92 -4.16 -8.68
N LYS A 371 15.15 -4.59 -8.99
CA LYS A 371 15.59 -4.96 -10.36
C LYS A 371 14.67 -5.98 -11.03
N LEU A 372 13.96 -6.82 -10.27
CA LEU A 372 13.07 -7.83 -10.82
C LEU A 372 11.84 -7.23 -11.49
N LEU A 373 11.43 -6.01 -11.12
CA LEU A 373 10.35 -5.30 -11.83
C LEU A 373 10.67 -5.05 -13.31
N ARG A 374 11.94 -5.14 -13.73
CA ARG A 374 12.35 -5.06 -15.13
C ARG A 374 12.05 -6.33 -15.93
N ARG A 375 11.71 -7.44 -15.27
CA ARG A 375 11.30 -8.70 -15.92
C ARG A 375 9.85 -8.66 -16.42
N PHE A 376 9.06 -7.67 -16.02
CA PHE A 376 7.73 -7.47 -16.59
C PHE A 376 7.85 -7.15 -18.08
N ASN A 377 6.95 -7.72 -18.88
CA ASN A 377 6.65 -7.19 -20.19
C ASN A 377 6.13 -5.75 -20.04
N PRO A 378 6.80 -4.73 -20.62
CA PRO A 378 6.44 -3.34 -20.36
C PRO A 378 5.02 -3.00 -20.76
N GLU A 379 4.58 -3.40 -21.95
CA GLU A 379 3.24 -3.05 -22.44
C GLU A 379 2.15 -3.71 -21.59
N HIS A 380 2.35 -4.99 -21.23
CA HIS A 380 1.44 -5.67 -20.32
C HIS A 380 1.36 -4.98 -18.95
N TRP A 381 2.50 -4.60 -18.38
CA TRP A 381 2.54 -3.92 -17.08
C TRP A 381 1.89 -2.53 -17.14
N TYR A 382 2.09 -1.80 -18.25
CA TYR A 382 1.46 -0.50 -18.46
C TYR A 382 -0.06 -0.63 -18.48
N GLN A 383 -0.59 -1.66 -19.16
CA GLN A 383 -2.03 -1.95 -19.19
C GLN A 383 -2.55 -2.25 -17.79
N GLN A 384 -1.88 -3.10 -17.02
CA GLN A 384 -2.26 -3.42 -15.63
C GLN A 384 -2.29 -2.16 -14.74
N LEU A 385 -1.26 -1.32 -14.81
CA LEU A 385 -1.16 -0.06 -14.07
C LEU A 385 -2.27 0.93 -14.47
N ARG A 386 -2.53 1.10 -15.77
CA ARG A 386 -3.59 1.99 -16.27
C ARG A 386 -4.98 1.51 -15.91
N GLN A 387 -5.24 0.20 -15.97
CA GLN A 387 -6.49 -0.40 -15.50
C GLN A 387 -6.70 -0.15 -14.01
N ARG A 388 -5.62 -0.29 -13.21
CA ARG A 388 -5.70 -0.11 -11.76
C ARG A 388 -5.95 1.34 -11.33
N ARG A 389 -5.48 2.32 -12.11
CA ARG A 389 -5.63 3.78 -11.87
C ARG A 389 -5.17 4.22 -10.46
N PRO A 390 -3.91 3.95 -10.05
CA PRO A 390 -3.43 4.40 -8.75
C PRO A 390 -3.23 5.93 -8.71
N ASP A 391 -3.43 6.51 -7.53
CA ASP A 391 -3.08 7.91 -7.23
C ASP A 391 -1.67 8.02 -6.63
N LEU A 392 -1.19 6.94 -6.01
CA LEU A 392 0.14 6.79 -5.45
C LEU A 392 0.71 5.39 -5.77
N VAL A 393 1.95 5.35 -6.27
CA VAL A 393 2.75 4.13 -6.37
C VAL A 393 3.91 4.21 -5.38
N ILE A 394 4.02 3.21 -4.52
CA ILE A 394 5.10 3.07 -3.54
C ILE A 394 6.02 1.93 -3.98
N LEU A 395 7.32 2.18 -4.05
CA LEU A 395 8.35 1.15 -4.25
C LEU A 395 9.15 1.00 -2.96
N HIS A 396 8.92 -0.09 -2.23
CA HIS A 396 9.55 -0.38 -0.94
C HIS A 396 10.46 -1.60 -1.07
N TYR A 397 11.71 -1.33 -1.42
CA TYR A 397 12.73 -2.35 -1.68
C TYR A 397 14.04 -1.97 -0.99
N GLY A 398 15.02 -2.87 -1.04
CA GLY A 398 16.34 -2.67 -0.47
C GLY A 398 16.70 -3.73 0.56
N THR A 399 15.73 -4.48 1.11
CA THR A 399 16.03 -5.52 2.11
C THR A 399 16.85 -6.65 1.48
N ASN A 400 16.45 -7.14 0.30
CA ASN A 400 17.17 -8.21 -0.39
C ASN A 400 18.40 -7.70 -1.14
N GLU A 401 18.41 -6.45 -1.59
CA GLU A 401 19.63 -5.80 -2.08
C GLU A 401 20.68 -5.67 -0.96
N SER A 402 20.23 -5.46 0.29
CA SER A 402 21.14 -5.39 1.45
C SER A 402 21.74 -6.74 1.83
N GLN A 403 21.35 -7.87 1.20
CA GLN A 403 21.99 -9.18 1.38
C GLN A 403 23.37 -9.22 0.75
N ALA A 404 23.53 -8.58 -0.41
CA ALA A 404 24.78 -8.60 -1.14
C ALA A 404 25.90 -7.98 -0.29
N ALA A 405 27.02 -8.70 -0.15
CA ALA A 405 28.20 -8.19 0.56
C ALA A 405 28.75 -6.93 -0.12
N ARG A 406 28.61 -6.85 -1.45
CA ARG A 406 28.94 -5.70 -2.29
C ARG A 406 27.80 -5.46 -3.27
N MET A 407 27.48 -4.20 -3.52
CA MET A 407 26.45 -3.78 -4.46
C MET A 407 27.01 -2.58 -5.24
N SER A 408 26.94 -2.62 -6.56
CA SER A 408 27.27 -1.49 -7.43
C SER A 408 26.20 -0.41 -7.33
N SER A 409 26.53 0.75 -6.75
CA SER A 409 25.60 1.88 -6.67
C SER A 409 25.24 2.39 -8.07
N LYS A 410 26.16 2.30 -9.02
CA LYS A 410 25.92 2.66 -10.43
C LYS A 410 24.84 1.76 -11.05
N ARG A 411 24.97 0.44 -10.90
CA ARG A 411 23.99 -0.51 -11.47
C ARG A 411 22.64 -0.38 -10.78
N TYR A 412 22.64 -0.34 -9.45
CA TYR A 412 21.40 -0.20 -8.69
C TYR A 412 20.65 1.10 -9.02
N ARG A 413 21.38 2.22 -9.20
CA ARG A 413 20.82 3.48 -9.69
C ARG A 413 20.18 3.33 -11.06
N ALA A 414 20.88 2.71 -12.01
CA ALA A 414 20.36 2.49 -13.35
C ALA A 414 19.10 1.63 -13.35
N ASP A 415 19.08 0.56 -12.54
CA ASP A 415 17.90 -0.31 -12.39
C ASP A 415 16.70 0.47 -11.86
N LEU A 416 16.87 1.25 -10.78
CA LEU A 416 15.79 2.08 -10.24
C LEU A 416 15.34 3.15 -11.23
N GLN A 417 16.27 3.75 -11.98
CA GLN A 417 15.96 4.76 -12.98
C GLN A 417 15.10 4.21 -14.12
N GLU A 418 15.38 2.99 -14.56
CA GLU A 418 14.59 2.28 -15.58
C GLU A 418 13.19 1.95 -15.06
N ILE A 419 13.09 1.43 -13.83
CA ILE A 419 11.81 1.06 -13.20
C ILE A 419 10.89 2.29 -13.05
N VAL A 420 11.40 3.40 -12.52
CA VAL A 420 10.61 4.63 -12.40
C VAL A 420 10.28 5.20 -13.78
N GLY A 421 11.17 5.04 -14.76
CA GLY A 421 10.89 5.35 -16.17
C GLY A 421 9.66 4.61 -16.71
N HIS A 422 9.57 3.29 -16.46
CA HIS A 422 8.40 2.49 -16.79
C HIS A 422 7.13 2.98 -16.10
N LEU A 423 7.18 3.31 -14.81
CA LEU A 423 6.04 3.88 -14.09
C LEU A 423 5.56 5.20 -14.70
N ARG A 424 6.47 6.08 -15.12
CA ARG A 424 6.15 7.36 -15.75
C ARG A 424 5.55 7.18 -17.15
N ALA A 425 6.03 6.21 -17.91
CA ALA A 425 5.47 5.86 -19.22
C ALA A 425 4.05 5.26 -19.11
N ALA A 426 3.82 4.42 -18.09
CA ALA A 426 2.51 3.85 -17.82
C ALA A 426 1.51 4.91 -17.33
N LEU A 427 1.94 5.73 -16.37
CA LEU A 427 1.10 6.61 -15.56
C LEU A 427 1.71 8.03 -15.47
N PRO A 428 1.55 8.87 -16.50
CA PRO A 428 2.01 10.24 -16.45
C PRO A 428 1.43 11.01 -15.25
N GLY A 429 2.32 11.60 -14.46
CA GLY A 429 1.95 12.42 -13.29
C GLY A 429 1.36 11.66 -12.11
N VAL A 430 1.49 10.34 -12.00
CA VAL A 430 1.14 9.62 -10.76
C VAL A 430 2.07 10.03 -9.61
N SER A 431 1.54 10.15 -8.39
CA SER A 431 2.40 10.37 -7.23
C SER A 431 3.29 9.13 -7.04
N CYS A 432 4.56 9.35 -6.73
CA CYS A 432 5.52 8.26 -6.57
C CYS A 432 6.28 8.43 -5.25
N LEU A 433 6.46 7.35 -4.51
CA LEU A 433 7.21 7.31 -3.27
C LEU A 433 8.20 6.14 -3.30
N LEU A 434 9.50 6.43 -3.20
CA LEU A 434 10.50 5.42 -2.89
C LEU A 434 10.60 5.30 -1.36
N VAL A 435 10.44 4.08 -0.84
CA VAL A 435 10.62 3.79 0.58
C VAL A 435 11.90 3.00 0.75
N GLY A 436 12.81 3.55 1.55
CA GLY A 436 14.10 2.93 1.81
C GLY A 436 14.02 1.68 2.68
N PRO A 437 15.07 0.84 2.67
CA PRO A 437 15.10 -0.36 3.48
C PRO A 437 15.07 -0.01 4.96
N MET A 438 14.61 -0.97 5.75
CA MET A 438 14.90 -1.03 7.16
C MET A 438 16.40 -1.12 7.43
N ASP A 439 16.80 -0.93 8.69
CA ASP A 439 18.11 -1.34 9.13
C ASP A 439 18.27 -2.86 9.08
N ARG A 440 19.50 -3.31 8.86
CA ARG A 440 19.89 -4.71 8.93
C ARG A 440 21.19 -4.80 9.69
N ALA A 441 21.28 -5.75 10.62
CA ALA A 441 22.48 -5.89 11.45
C ALA A 441 23.33 -7.10 11.03
N GLU A 442 24.65 -6.93 11.15
CA GLU A 442 25.65 -8.01 11.10
C GLU A 442 26.63 -7.86 12.28
N PRO A 443 27.25 -8.95 12.76
CA PRO A 443 28.32 -8.83 13.74
C PRO A 443 29.58 -8.23 13.10
N ASP A 444 30.20 -7.27 13.78
CA ASP A 444 31.55 -6.82 13.47
C ASP A 444 32.62 -7.82 13.98
N GLU A 445 33.90 -7.52 13.78
CA GLU A 445 35.02 -8.36 14.21
C GLU A 445 35.03 -8.65 15.73
N SER A 446 34.41 -7.78 16.54
CA SER A 446 34.26 -7.94 18.00
C SER A 446 33.00 -8.73 18.39
N GLY A 447 32.17 -9.14 17.43
CA GLY A 447 30.87 -9.77 17.64
C GLY A 447 29.76 -8.78 18.00
N LYS A 448 30.02 -7.47 17.96
CA LYS A 448 29.00 -6.44 18.20
C LYS A 448 28.15 -6.29 16.94
N LEU A 449 26.83 -6.36 17.12
CA LEU A 449 25.88 -6.11 16.03
C LEU A 449 25.90 -4.63 15.61
N VAL A 450 26.21 -4.38 14.34
CA VAL A 450 26.29 -3.07 13.68
C VAL A 450 25.43 -3.05 12.41
N THR A 451 25.07 -1.87 11.90
CA THR A 451 24.36 -1.76 10.60
C THR A 451 25.25 -2.27 9.48
N ARG A 452 24.69 -3.08 8.57
CA ARG A 452 25.42 -3.47 7.34
C ARG A 452 25.73 -2.22 6.50
N PRO A 453 26.99 -1.95 6.12
CA PRO A 453 27.35 -0.75 5.37
C PRO A 453 26.57 -0.53 4.07
N VAL A 454 26.14 -1.63 3.42
CA VAL A 454 25.35 -1.59 2.17
C VAL A 454 23.99 -0.91 2.34
N VAL A 455 23.37 -0.97 3.53
CA VAL A 455 22.07 -0.31 3.80
C VAL A 455 22.16 1.19 3.55
N LYS A 456 23.23 1.83 4.04
CA LYS A 456 23.44 3.27 3.87
C LYS A 456 23.63 3.66 2.40
N ARG A 457 24.30 2.80 1.61
CA ARG A 457 24.45 3.00 0.15
C ARG A 457 23.11 2.90 -0.58
N ILE A 458 22.31 1.88 -0.28
CA ILE A 458 20.97 1.69 -0.86
C ILE A 458 20.08 2.91 -0.58
N VAL A 459 20.03 3.36 0.68
CA VAL A 459 19.27 4.55 1.09
C VAL A 459 19.72 5.80 0.32
N ALA A 460 21.03 6.02 0.16
CA ALA A 460 21.54 7.16 -0.60
C ALA A 460 21.16 7.12 -2.09
N VAL A 461 21.30 5.95 -2.73
CA VAL A 461 20.94 5.78 -4.15
C VAL A 461 19.45 5.97 -4.37
N GLN A 462 18.59 5.35 -3.54
CA GLN A 462 17.14 5.51 -3.65
C GLN A 462 16.72 6.96 -3.45
N ARG A 463 17.27 7.65 -2.45
CA ARG A 463 17.00 9.08 -2.23
C ARG A 463 17.37 9.94 -3.44
N GLU A 464 18.54 9.70 -4.03
CA GLU A 464 18.99 10.44 -5.21
C GLU A 464 18.10 10.16 -6.43
N VAL A 465 17.75 8.90 -6.69
CA VAL A 465 16.85 8.54 -7.80
C VAL A 465 15.47 9.15 -7.60
N ALA A 466 14.95 9.15 -6.37
CA ALA A 466 13.67 9.74 -6.05
C ALA A 466 13.63 11.20 -6.53
N TYR A 467 14.60 12.01 -6.11
CA TYR A 467 14.66 13.43 -6.48
C TYR A 467 14.92 13.64 -7.98
N ALA A 468 15.77 12.82 -8.58
CA ALA A 468 16.13 12.96 -10.00
C ALA A 468 14.97 12.66 -10.94
N GLN A 469 14.02 11.81 -10.54
CA GLN A 469 12.92 11.34 -11.41
C GLN A 469 11.52 11.69 -10.88
N GLY A 470 11.45 12.63 -9.93
CA GLY A 470 10.20 13.17 -9.43
C GLY A 470 9.39 12.17 -8.59
N CYS A 471 10.06 11.41 -7.74
CA CYS A 471 9.45 10.67 -6.63
C CYS A 471 9.82 11.33 -5.30
N ALA A 472 8.94 11.19 -4.31
CA ALA A 472 9.28 11.49 -2.93
C ALA A 472 10.10 10.33 -2.33
N PHE A 473 10.77 10.57 -1.21
CA PHE A 473 11.55 9.55 -0.51
C PHE A 473 11.16 9.46 0.96
N TRP A 474 11.00 8.25 1.49
CA TRP A 474 10.84 8.02 2.92
C TRP A 474 11.90 7.04 3.44
N ASN A 475 12.63 7.47 4.47
CA ASN A 475 13.80 6.77 4.97
C ASN A 475 13.45 5.87 6.17
N THR A 476 13.06 4.62 5.90
CA THR A 476 12.72 3.66 6.96
C THR A 476 13.88 3.39 7.92
N TRP A 477 15.12 3.31 7.42
CA TRP A 477 16.32 3.17 8.25
C TRP A 477 16.44 4.30 9.29
N ALA A 478 16.28 5.56 8.85
CA ALA A 478 16.26 6.70 9.76
C ALA A 478 15.07 6.62 10.73
N ALA A 479 13.89 6.23 10.23
CA ALA A 479 12.67 6.11 11.04
C ALA A 479 12.79 5.09 12.19
N MET A 480 13.55 4.01 11.97
CA MET A 480 13.87 3.02 12.99
C MET A 480 14.86 3.53 14.06
N GLY A 481 15.51 4.66 13.80
CA GLY A 481 16.51 5.29 14.65
C GLY A 481 17.94 5.24 14.08
N GLY A 482 18.10 4.92 12.79
CA GLY A 482 19.40 4.95 12.10
C GLY A 482 20.35 3.83 12.53
N GLU A 483 21.64 4.16 12.59
CA GLU A 483 22.75 3.23 12.82
C GLU A 483 22.51 2.31 14.04
N GLY A 484 22.62 0.99 13.83
CA GLY A 484 22.41 -0.05 14.83
C GLY A 484 20.97 -0.18 15.35
N SER A 485 19.98 0.41 14.69
CA SER A 485 18.57 0.34 15.10
C SER A 485 18.04 -1.08 15.06
N MET A 486 18.43 -1.91 14.08
CA MET A 486 18.04 -3.31 14.02
C MET A 486 18.53 -4.09 15.25
N ALA A 487 19.78 -3.86 15.67
CA ALA A 487 20.32 -4.45 16.90
C ALA A 487 19.58 -3.96 18.16
N ARG A 488 19.17 -2.69 18.20
CA ARG A 488 18.32 -2.17 19.29
C ARG A 488 16.95 -2.82 19.30
N TRP A 489 16.28 -2.90 18.14
CA TRP A 489 14.96 -3.52 17.96
C TRP A 489 14.95 -5.01 18.32
N TYR A 490 16.05 -5.72 18.04
CA TYR A 490 16.25 -7.12 18.43
C TYR A 490 16.39 -7.30 19.95
N ARG A 491 16.98 -6.33 20.65
CA ARG A 491 17.20 -6.35 22.11
C ARG A 491 16.03 -5.82 22.93
N MET A 492 15.09 -5.11 22.31
CA MET A 492 13.90 -4.58 22.99
C MET A 492 13.05 -5.68 23.62
N LYS A 493 12.30 -5.32 24.67
CA LYS A 493 11.32 -6.18 25.33
C LYS A 493 9.97 -5.46 25.37
N PRO A 494 8.96 -5.91 24.61
CA PRO A 494 9.00 -7.01 23.63
C PRO A 494 9.86 -6.67 22.41
N LYS A 495 10.34 -7.71 21.70
CA LYS A 495 11.20 -7.55 20.51
C LYS A 495 10.42 -6.96 19.33
N LEU A 496 11.07 -6.05 18.60
CA LEU A 496 10.57 -5.51 17.35
C LEU A 496 11.25 -6.12 16.12
N ALA A 497 12.37 -6.82 16.30
CA ALA A 497 13.06 -7.53 15.23
C ALA A 497 13.21 -9.03 15.50
N GLY A 498 13.20 -9.81 14.42
CA GLY A 498 13.45 -11.25 14.40
C GLY A 498 14.91 -11.61 14.69
N GLY A 499 15.15 -12.90 14.92
CA GLY A 499 16.50 -13.42 15.20
C GLY A 499 17.45 -13.45 14.01
N ASP A 500 16.92 -13.29 12.80
CA ASP A 500 17.68 -13.20 11.55
C ASP A 500 18.29 -11.81 11.31
N LEU A 501 18.06 -10.87 12.24
CA LEU A 501 18.54 -9.49 12.18
C LEU A 501 18.16 -8.75 10.90
N THR A 502 17.07 -9.20 10.25
CA THR A 502 16.61 -8.72 8.95
C THR A 502 15.13 -8.43 9.00
N HIS A 503 14.29 -9.40 9.37
CA HIS A 503 12.84 -9.22 9.37
C HIS A 503 12.35 -8.65 10.71
N PRO A 504 11.30 -7.80 10.71
CA PRO A 504 10.69 -7.33 11.93
C PRO A 504 9.82 -8.44 12.54
N THR A 505 9.54 -8.37 13.84
CA THR A 505 8.39 -9.11 14.39
C THR A 505 7.09 -8.50 13.88
N ARG A 506 5.94 -9.15 14.10
CA ARG A 506 4.62 -8.55 13.80
C ARG A 506 4.49 -7.14 14.39
N ARG A 507 4.86 -6.99 15.67
CA ARG A 507 4.86 -5.70 16.38
C ARG A 507 5.80 -4.68 15.74
N GLY A 508 6.97 -5.12 15.26
CA GLY A 508 7.88 -4.26 14.51
C GLY A 508 7.30 -3.79 13.19
N ALA A 509 6.68 -4.71 12.44
CA ALA A 509 6.02 -4.40 11.17
C ALA A 509 4.85 -3.42 11.37
N ASP A 510 4.02 -3.62 12.40
CA ASP A 510 2.94 -2.70 12.76
C ASP A 510 3.50 -1.31 13.11
N ARG A 511 4.63 -1.26 13.85
CA ARG A 511 5.28 0.02 14.18
C ARG A 511 5.79 0.75 12.94
N ILE A 512 6.37 0.04 11.97
CA ILE A 512 6.81 0.63 10.69
C ILE A 512 5.61 1.14 9.89
N GLY A 513 4.54 0.35 9.79
CA GLY A 513 3.32 0.75 9.10
C GLY A 513 2.70 2.01 9.72
N ALA A 514 2.66 2.10 11.05
CA ALA A 514 2.20 3.29 11.75
C ALA A 514 3.11 4.51 11.49
N MET A 515 4.44 4.35 11.47
CA MET A 515 5.36 5.44 11.12
C MET A 515 5.14 5.95 9.69
N LEU A 516 4.96 5.04 8.71
CA LEU A 516 4.68 5.42 7.32
C LEU A 516 3.33 6.15 7.21
N PHE A 517 2.30 5.66 7.90
CA PHE A 517 1.00 6.33 7.96
C PHE A 517 1.14 7.76 8.49
N VAL A 518 1.80 7.96 9.63
CA VAL A 518 1.98 9.31 10.19
C VAL A 518 2.79 10.21 9.25
N ALA A 519 3.82 9.68 8.59
CA ALA A 519 4.59 10.45 7.60
C ALA A 519 3.73 10.89 6.39
N LEU A 520 2.82 10.04 5.91
CA LEU A 520 1.84 10.41 4.89
C LEU A 520 0.85 11.46 5.39
N MET A 521 0.38 11.35 6.64
CA MET A 521 -0.56 12.31 7.23
C MET A 521 0.08 13.67 7.50
N ASP A 522 1.36 13.72 7.86
CA ASP A 522 2.13 14.96 7.96
C ASP A 522 2.22 15.66 6.60
N GLY A 523 2.56 14.93 5.54
CA GLY A 523 2.55 15.45 4.17
C GLY A 523 1.16 15.96 3.73
N TYR A 524 0.10 15.21 4.05
CA TYR A 524 -1.28 15.62 3.78
C TYR A 524 -1.68 16.90 4.53
N ALA A 525 -1.33 17.02 5.81
CA ALA A 525 -1.62 18.21 6.61
C ALA A 525 -0.92 19.46 6.07
N HIS A 526 0.33 19.34 5.61
CA HIS A 526 1.04 20.42 4.93
C HIS A 526 0.36 20.81 3.60
N HIS A 527 -0.09 19.83 2.82
CA HIS A 527 -0.83 20.08 1.57
C HIS A 527 -2.11 20.89 1.81
N VAL A 528 -2.94 20.46 2.78
CA VAL A 528 -4.19 21.16 3.13
C VAL A 528 -3.90 22.58 3.61
N SER A 529 -2.89 22.75 4.47
CA SER A 529 -2.50 24.06 4.99
C SER A 529 -2.04 25.01 3.88
N ALA A 530 -1.21 24.54 2.96
CA ALA A 530 -0.75 25.32 1.82
C ALA A 530 -1.92 25.78 0.93
N ARG A 531 -2.87 24.87 0.63
CA ARG A 531 -4.05 25.19 -0.18
C ARG A 531 -4.96 26.22 0.48
N ILE A 532 -5.17 26.14 1.80
CA ILE A 532 -5.96 27.13 2.54
C ILE A 532 -5.25 28.49 2.49
N GLY A 533 -3.92 28.52 2.67
CA GLY A 533 -3.10 29.72 2.51
C GLY A 533 -3.25 30.36 1.12
N GLU A 534 -3.12 29.57 0.05
CA GLU A 534 -3.31 30.02 -1.34
C GLU A 534 -4.73 30.61 -1.56
N SER A 535 -5.76 29.94 -1.02
CA SER A 535 -7.16 30.39 -1.15
C SER A 535 -7.37 31.73 -0.44
N MET A 536 -6.80 31.92 0.75
CA MET A 536 -6.90 33.19 1.49
C MET A 536 -6.17 34.33 0.77
N ILE A 537 -5.03 34.07 0.13
CA ILE A 537 -4.32 35.07 -0.68
C ILE A 537 -5.15 35.46 -1.91
N GLN A 538 -5.79 34.49 -2.59
CA GLN A 538 -6.64 34.76 -3.75
C GLN A 538 -7.94 35.50 -3.41
N MET A 539 -8.42 35.40 -2.17
CA MET A 539 -9.59 36.12 -1.66
C MET A 539 -9.23 37.46 -0.99
N ALA A 540 -7.95 37.81 -0.88
CA ALA A 540 -7.54 39.10 -0.38
C ALA A 540 -7.84 40.18 -1.43
N PRO A 541 -8.54 41.26 -1.07
CA PRO A 541 -9.05 42.28 -1.99
C PRO A 541 -7.96 43.12 -2.68
#